data_AF-A0A968LM74-F1
#
_entry.id   AF-A0A968LM74-F1
#
_cell.length_a   1.000
_cell.length_b   1.000
_cell.length_c   1.000
_cell.angle_alpha   90.00
_cell.angle_beta   90.00
_cell.angle_gamma   90.00
#
_symmetry.space_group_name_H-M   'P 1'
#
loop_
_entity.id
_entity.type
_entity.pdbx_description
1 polymer ?
#
loop_
_entity_poly.entity_id
_entity_poly.type
_entity_poly.pdbx_seq_one_letter_code
_entity_poly.pdbx_strand_id
1 'polypeptide(L)'
;MPNALPDALRNASSNSGLPPFLRDPVRLVKDADERRRIISRTESCIILASSGMLSGGASPQYAKAILEHEQNALMVVGYQDAESPGRRLLGLERGGDLELPTGKDGSLETVRVIAEVQRYYLSAHADRGGLLNFAAQYPGGTIILTHGEPAARHALGDALRGSRPVKLPVNGQWVDLLEGRRGAKPAFMITPKTHRLETSKVRYRKLEVDVTLEDDGRIVIIPPEDSPNRCGITSCQGGTRSR
;
A
#
# COMPACT_ATOMS: atom_id res chain seq x y z
N MET A 1 -5.21 11.74 14.40
CA MET A 1 -5.03 10.50 15.18
C MET A 1 -3.82 10.65 16.11
N PRO A 2 -3.90 11.41 17.22
CA PRO A 2 -2.75 11.65 18.09
C PRO A 2 -2.21 10.36 18.73
N ASN A 3 -3.11 9.45 19.14
CA ASN A 3 -2.78 8.22 19.86
C ASN A 3 -2.10 7.14 18.99
N ALA A 4 -2.04 7.35 17.66
CA ALA A 4 -1.36 6.43 16.74
C ALA A 4 0.14 6.71 16.59
N LEU A 5 0.63 7.81 17.17
CA LEU A 5 2.04 8.18 17.13
C LEU A 5 2.78 7.62 18.35
N PRO A 6 4.06 7.24 18.23
CA PRO A 6 4.92 6.94 19.37
C PRO A 6 4.94 8.06 20.41
N ASP A 7 5.08 7.69 21.69
CA ASP A 7 5.08 8.61 22.83
C ASP A 7 6.08 9.75 22.67
N ALA A 8 7.27 9.45 22.13
CA ALA A 8 8.29 10.46 21.84
C ALA A 8 7.79 11.57 20.90
N LEU A 9 7.08 11.20 19.82
CA LEU A 9 6.55 12.17 18.85
C LEU A 9 5.36 12.95 19.43
N ARG A 10 4.52 12.29 20.23
CA ARG A 10 3.41 12.98 20.93
C ARG A 10 3.94 14.00 21.92
N ASN A 11 4.88 13.60 22.78
CA ASN A 11 5.50 14.47 23.78
C ASN A 11 6.19 15.65 23.13
N ALA A 12 6.98 15.39 22.08
CA ALA A 12 7.63 16.46 21.34
C ALA A 12 6.60 17.43 20.74
N SER A 13 5.50 16.93 20.15
CA SER A 13 4.47 17.79 19.54
C SER A 13 3.75 18.64 20.58
N SER A 14 3.41 18.07 21.73
CA SER A 14 2.82 18.79 22.87
C SER A 14 3.74 19.87 23.41
N ASN A 15 5.04 19.59 23.55
CA ASN A 15 6.01 20.55 24.09
C ASN A 15 6.30 21.70 23.11
N SER A 16 6.36 21.41 21.80
CA SER A 16 6.72 22.42 20.80
C SER A 16 5.52 23.22 20.27
N GLY A 17 4.29 22.75 20.48
CA GLY A 17 3.09 23.32 19.85
C GLY A 17 3.06 23.19 18.32
N LEU A 18 3.97 22.40 17.75
CA LEU A 18 4.11 22.19 16.30
C LEU A 18 3.62 20.79 15.93
N PRO A 19 3.12 20.59 14.69
CA PRO A 19 2.82 19.27 14.19
C PRO A 19 4.06 18.36 14.26
N PRO A 20 3.88 17.05 14.52
CA PRO A 20 4.99 16.15 14.88
C PRO A 20 6.09 16.04 13.83
N PHE A 21 5.77 16.28 12.55
CA PHE A 21 6.70 16.16 11.42
C PHE A 21 7.01 17.50 10.72
N LEU A 22 6.46 18.62 11.21
CA LEU A 22 6.61 19.94 10.60
C LEU A 22 7.40 20.85 11.54
N ARG A 23 8.69 20.50 11.68
CA ARG A 23 9.69 21.28 12.41
C ARG A 23 10.81 21.65 11.45
N ASP A 24 11.50 22.74 11.75
CA ASP A 24 12.70 23.13 11.01
C ASP A 24 13.68 21.95 10.96
N PRO A 25 14.23 21.59 9.77
CA PRO A 25 14.21 22.34 8.50
C PRO A 25 13.03 22.09 7.55
N VAL A 26 11.99 21.35 7.95
CA VAL A 26 10.89 20.93 7.07
C VAL A 26 9.92 22.09 6.78
N ARG A 27 9.74 22.40 5.49
CA ARG A 27 8.80 23.43 5.02
C ARG A 27 7.77 22.81 4.08
N LEU A 28 6.49 23.12 4.31
CA LEU A 28 5.41 22.72 3.41
C LEU A 28 5.37 23.63 2.19
N VAL A 29 5.24 23.02 1.01
CA VAL A 29 4.94 23.74 -0.23
C VAL A 29 3.42 23.91 -0.33
N LYS A 30 2.95 25.15 -0.24
CA LYS A 30 1.52 25.49 -0.08
C LYS A 30 0.78 25.52 -1.40
N ASP A 31 1.42 26.04 -2.44
CA ASP A 31 0.79 26.32 -3.72
C ASP A 31 1.73 26.13 -4.92
N ALA A 32 1.18 26.33 -6.12
CA ALA A 32 1.90 26.17 -7.37
C ALA A 32 2.98 27.25 -7.58
N ASP A 33 2.79 28.45 -7.02
CA ASP A 33 3.74 29.55 -7.17
C ASP A 33 4.97 29.32 -6.30
N GLU A 34 4.78 28.85 -5.06
CA GLU A 34 5.87 28.43 -4.19
C GLU A 34 6.65 27.28 -4.81
N ARG A 35 5.97 26.29 -5.40
CA ARG A 35 6.62 25.22 -6.17
C ARG A 35 7.46 25.76 -7.32
N ARG A 36 6.91 26.67 -8.12
CA ARG A 36 7.61 27.28 -9.25
C ARG A 36 8.85 28.05 -8.78
N ARG A 37 8.74 28.78 -7.65
CA ARG A 37 9.88 29.45 -7.02
C ARG A 37 10.94 28.47 -6.53
N ILE A 38 10.56 27.31 -5.98
CA ILE A 38 11.51 26.27 -5.56
C ILE A 38 12.23 25.69 -6.78
N ILE A 39 11.50 25.37 -7.85
CA ILE A 39 12.06 24.86 -9.10
C ILE A 39 13.04 25.85 -9.73
N SER A 40 12.78 27.16 -9.63
CA SER A 40 13.65 28.19 -10.21
C SER A 40 14.83 28.60 -9.33
N ARG A 41 15.01 28.01 -8.14
CA ARG A 41 16.13 28.35 -7.25
C ARG A 41 17.41 27.66 -7.69
N THR A 42 18.53 28.32 -7.41
CA THR A 42 19.88 27.79 -7.59
C THR A 42 20.45 27.17 -6.30
N GLU A 43 19.78 27.38 -5.17
CA GLU A 43 20.18 26.84 -3.87
C GLU A 43 19.91 25.33 -3.79
N SER A 44 20.85 24.58 -3.21
CA SER A 44 20.66 23.15 -2.93
C SER A 44 19.56 22.94 -1.89
N CYS A 45 18.63 22.03 -2.18
CA CYS A 45 17.59 21.64 -1.24
C CYS A 45 17.19 20.16 -1.43
N ILE A 46 16.48 19.61 -0.45
CA ILE A 46 15.88 18.27 -0.52
C ILE A 46 14.38 18.44 -0.69
N ILE A 47 13.83 17.81 -1.72
CA ILE A 47 12.40 17.88 -2.06
C ILE A 47 11.77 16.51 -1.85
N LEU A 48 10.77 16.46 -0.96
CA LEU A 48 9.91 15.29 -0.79
C LEU A 48 8.58 15.57 -1.49
N ALA A 49 8.27 14.82 -2.54
CA ALA A 49 7.10 15.05 -3.36
C ALA A 49 6.32 13.76 -3.66
N SER A 50 4.99 13.87 -3.65
CA SER A 50 4.08 12.81 -4.11
C SER A 50 3.76 12.97 -5.60
N SER A 51 3.48 11.91 -6.35
CA SER A 51 3.38 10.49 -5.95
C SER A 51 4.73 9.75 -5.98
N GLY A 52 4.86 8.68 -5.18
CA GLY A 52 6.11 7.90 -5.09
C GLY A 52 6.51 7.13 -6.36
N MET A 53 5.62 7.04 -7.36
CA MET A 53 5.86 6.31 -8.61
C MET A 53 5.97 7.21 -9.85
N LEU A 54 6.02 8.53 -9.65
CA LEU A 54 6.05 9.54 -10.72
C LEU A 54 4.85 9.50 -11.68
N SER A 55 3.74 8.85 -11.31
CA SER A 55 2.54 8.73 -12.14
C SER A 55 1.66 10.00 -12.15
N GLY A 56 1.96 10.97 -11.29
CA GLY A 56 1.17 12.18 -11.15
C GLY A 56 1.48 12.96 -9.88
N GLY A 57 0.87 14.14 -9.75
CA GLY A 57 1.04 15.02 -8.59
C GLY A 57 2.21 16.00 -8.77
N ALA A 58 2.94 16.25 -7.69
CA ALA A 58 4.06 17.19 -7.65
C ALA A 58 5.39 16.54 -8.09
N SER A 59 5.57 15.25 -7.85
CA SER A 59 6.84 14.55 -8.11
C SER A 59 7.25 14.54 -9.59
N PRO A 60 6.36 14.39 -10.59
CA PRO A 60 6.78 14.50 -11.98
C PRO A 60 7.22 15.92 -12.31
N GLN A 61 6.60 16.95 -11.72
CA GLN A 61 6.95 18.35 -11.98
C GLN A 61 8.37 18.68 -11.51
N TYR A 62 8.76 18.18 -10.33
CA TYR A 62 10.13 18.31 -9.86
C TYR A 62 11.09 17.41 -10.65
N ALA A 63 10.69 16.18 -10.97
CA ALA A 63 11.52 15.26 -11.76
C ALA A 63 11.92 15.87 -13.11
N LYS A 64 10.97 16.48 -13.84
CA LYS A 64 11.26 17.18 -15.10
C LYS A 64 12.31 18.30 -14.93
N ALA A 65 12.24 19.03 -13.82
CA ALA A 65 13.17 20.13 -13.55
C ALA A 65 14.56 19.67 -13.06
N ILE A 66 14.71 18.45 -12.54
CA ILE A 66 15.97 18.01 -11.94
C ILE A 66 16.70 16.95 -12.76
N LEU A 67 15.98 16.10 -13.51
CA LEU A 67 16.55 14.94 -14.20
C LEU A 67 17.51 15.33 -15.33
N GLU A 68 17.35 16.52 -15.92
CA GLU A 68 18.21 17.04 -16.99
C GLU A 68 19.49 17.72 -16.50
N HIS A 69 19.80 17.61 -15.21
CA HIS A 69 20.99 18.23 -14.63
C HIS A 69 21.81 17.21 -13.83
N GLU A 70 23.08 17.08 -14.19
CA GLU A 70 24.00 16.11 -13.58
C GLU A 70 24.34 16.38 -12.11
N GLN A 71 24.13 17.62 -11.65
CA GLN A 71 24.37 18.06 -10.28
C GLN A 71 23.28 17.55 -9.32
N ASN A 72 22.19 17.00 -9.87
CA ASN A 72 21.01 16.60 -9.12
C ASN A 72 20.92 15.09 -8.99
N ALA A 73 20.09 14.65 -8.03
CA ALA A 73 19.74 13.25 -7.85
C ALA A 73 18.24 13.07 -7.64
N LEU A 74 17.69 11.96 -8.16
CA LEU A 74 16.34 11.49 -7.88
C LEU A 74 16.40 10.15 -7.14
N MET A 75 15.92 10.15 -5.90
CA MET A 75 15.89 8.98 -5.03
C MET A 75 14.49 8.39 -4.97
N VAL A 76 14.31 7.20 -5.54
CA VAL A 76 13.04 6.47 -5.47
C VAL A 76 13.00 5.66 -4.17
N VAL A 77 11.97 5.92 -3.36
CA VAL A 77 11.75 5.22 -2.09
C VAL A 77 10.58 4.25 -2.20
N GLY A 78 10.87 2.95 -2.07
CA GLY A 78 9.88 1.88 -1.99
C GLY A 78 9.60 1.10 -3.29
N TYR A 79 8.43 0.47 -3.34
CA TYR A 79 7.97 -0.32 -4.49
C TYR A 79 7.61 0.57 -5.68
N GLN A 80 7.80 0.05 -6.89
CA GLN A 80 7.47 0.70 -8.15
C GLN A 80 6.71 -0.29 -9.02
N ASP A 81 5.50 0.09 -9.41
CA ASP A 81 4.69 -0.74 -10.30
C ASP A 81 5.35 -0.91 -11.67
N ALA A 82 5.17 -2.08 -12.29
CA ALA A 82 5.81 -2.44 -13.55
C ALA A 82 5.55 -1.42 -14.67
N GLU A 83 4.36 -0.82 -14.71
CA GLU A 83 3.94 0.15 -15.73
C GLU A 83 4.25 1.60 -15.35
N SER A 84 4.77 1.85 -14.14
CA SER A 84 4.98 3.20 -13.65
C SER A 84 6.18 3.91 -14.29
N PRO A 85 6.15 5.24 -14.45
CA PRO A 85 7.31 6.00 -14.90
C PRO A 85 8.51 5.84 -13.98
N GLY A 86 8.31 5.72 -12.66
CA GLY A 86 9.40 5.45 -11.73
C GLY A 86 10.04 4.09 -11.92
N ARG A 87 9.31 3.04 -12.35
CA ARG A 87 9.92 1.77 -12.74
C ARG A 87 10.75 1.89 -14.01
N ARG A 88 10.24 2.61 -15.02
CA ARG A 88 10.97 2.92 -16.27
C ARG A 88 12.27 3.65 -15.95
N LEU A 89 12.20 4.70 -15.13
CA LEU A 89 13.36 5.49 -14.70
C LEU A 89 14.46 4.63 -14.08
N LEU A 90 14.11 3.69 -13.19
CA LEU A 90 15.08 2.79 -12.56
C LEU A 90 15.75 1.80 -13.54
N GLY A 91 15.16 1.58 -14.71
CA GLY A 91 15.72 0.71 -15.75
C GLY A 91 16.43 1.48 -16.88
N LEU A 92 16.40 2.82 -16.85
CA LEU A 92 17.06 3.65 -17.86
C LEU A 92 18.55 3.81 -17.54
N GLU A 93 19.36 3.74 -18.58
CA GLU A 93 20.76 4.17 -18.51
C GLU A 93 20.84 5.70 -18.48
N ARG A 94 21.97 6.22 -17.98
CA ARG A 94 22.23 7.66 -17.97
C ARG A 94 22.29 8.18 -19.41
N GLY A 95 21.56 9.24 -19.70
CA GLY A 95 21.28 9.71 -21.05
C GLY A 95 20.11 8.96 -21.69
N GLY A 96 19.25 8.27 -20.95
CA GLY A 96 17.99 7.77 -21.47
C GLY A 96 16.93 8.87 -21.56
N ASP A 97 15.92 8.65 -22.40
CA ASP A 97 14.74 9.52 -22.47
C ASP A 97 13.61 8.91 -21.62
N LEU A 98 13.05 9.70 -20.71
CA LEU A 98 11.92 9.32 -19.87
C LEU A 98 10.71 10.18 -20.20
N GLU A 99 9.55 9.55 -20.41
CA GLU A 99 8.29 10.26 -20.52
C GLU A 99 7.66 10.43 -19.14
N LEU A 100 7.32 11.67 -18.80
CA LEU A 100 6.68 12.04 -17.55
C LEU A 100 5.34 12.74 -17.80
N PRO A 101 4.32 12.50 -16.97
CA PRO A 101 3.03 13.14 -17.13
C PRO A 101 3.10 14.65 -16.86
N THR A 102 2.42 15.41 -17.71
CA THR A 102 2.31 16.86 -17.64
C THR A 102 0.89 17.23 -17.26
N GLY A 103 0.65 17.48 -15.98
CA GLY A 103 -0.67 17.90 -15.51
C GLY A 103 -1.72 16.78 -15.49
N LYS A 104 -2.97 17.10 -15.83
CA LYS A 104 -4.14 16.22 -15.68
C LYS A 104 -4.77 15.78 -17.01
N ASP A 105 -4.31 16.32 -18.12
CA ASP A 105 -4.86 16.06 -19.47
C ASP A 105 -4.31 14.78 -20.10
N GLY A 106 -3.41 14.07 -19.41
CA GLY A 106 -2.76 12.86 -19.90
C GLY A 106 -1.62 13.14 -20.88
N SER A 107 -1.25 14.41 -21.09
CA SER A 107 -0.08 14.76 -21.89
C SER A 107 1.20 14.25 -21.23
N LEU A 108 2.18 13.87 -22.04
CA LEU A 108 3.50 13.42 -21.62
C LEU A 108 4.56 14.39 -22.13
N GLU A 109 5.62 14.58 -21.35
CA GLU A 109 6.80 15.33 -21.73
C GLU A 109 8.02 14.42 -21.63
N THR A 110 8.85 14.44 -22.66
CA THR A 110 10.10 13.68 -22.73
C THR A 110 11.22 14.47 -22.07
N VAL A 111 11.94 13.83 -21.16
CA VAL A 111 13.01 14.42 -20.38
C VAL A 111 14.27 13.56 -20.47
N ARG A 112 15.41 14.20 -20.71
CA ARG A 112 16.71 13.50 -20.77
C ARG A 112 17.24 13.23 -19.38
N VAL A 113 17.42 11.97 -19.02
CA VAL A 113 17.88 11.57 -17.68
C VAL A 113 19.39 11.63 -17.58
N ILE A 114 19.97 12.73 -17.11
CA ILE A 114 21.41 12.85 -16.84
C ILE A 114 21.75 12.99 -15.34
N ALA A 115 20.76 13.24 -14.50
CA ALA A 115 20.88 13.22 -13.05
C ALA A 115 21.21 11.82 -12.50
N GLU A 116 21.71 11.77 -11.27
CA GLU A 116 21.90 10.50 -10.58
C GLU A 116 20.55 9.91 -10.14
N VAL A 117 20.34 8.62 -10.40
CA VAL A 117 19.10 7.91 -10.01
C VAL A 117 19.47 6.79 -9.05
N GLN A 118 18.87 6.82 -7.86
CA GLN A 118 19.08 5.81 -6.84
C GLN A 118 17.76 5.25 -6.31
N ARG A 119 17.81 4.02 -5.81
CA ARG A 119 16.66 3.37 -5.16
C ARG A 119 17.00 3.03 -3.72
N TYR A 120 16.12 3.43 -2.82
CA TYR A 120 16.19 3.08 -1.41
C TYR A 120 14.96 2.28 -0.98
N TYR A 121 15.19 1.22 -0.22
CA TYR A 121 14.13 0.37 0.32
C TYR A 121 13.80 0.79 1.76
N LEU A 122 13.02 1.85 1.90
CA LEU A 122 12.41 2.22 3.17
C LEU A 122 11.11 1.43 3.34
N SER A 123 11.25 0.15 3.67
CA SER A 123 10.11 -0.76 3.83
C SER A 123 9.39 -0.48 5.15
N ALA A 124 8.08 -0.21 5.07
CA ALA A 124 7.19 -0.30 6.23
C ALA A 124 6.77 -1.76 6.52
N HIS A 125 7.21 -2.72 5.70
CA HIS A 125 6.96 -4.14 5.90
C HIS A 125 8.08 -4.76 6.73
N ALA A 126 7.68 -5.61 7.68
CA ALA A 126 8.60 -6.50 8.36
C ALA A 126 9.31 -7.39 7.34
N ASP A 127 10.60 -7.61 7.56
CA ASP A 127 11.38 -8.59 6.82
C ASP A 127 10.96 -10.02 7.21
N ARG A 128 11.59 -11.03 6.59
CA ARG A 128 11.29 -12.44 6.89
C ARG A 128 11.44 -12.74 8.39
N GLY A 129 12.50 -12.24 9.03
CA GLY A 129 12.74 -12.44 10.46
C GLY A 129 11.63 -11.82 11.31
N GLY A 130 11.25 -10.58 11.02
CA GLY A 130 10.16 -9.87 11.68
C GLY A 130 8.80 -10.57 11.53
N LEU A 131 8.49 -11.09 10.34
CA LEU A 131 7.25 -11.86 10.11
C LEU A 131 7.23 -13.18 10.89
N LEU A 132 8.35 -13.91 10.94
CA LEU A 132 8.48 -15.13 11.73
C LEU A 132 8.34 -14.84 13.23
N ASN A 133 8.99 -13.80 13.72
CA ASN A 133 8.90 -13.38 15.11
C ASN A 133 7.48 -12.93 15.47
N PHE A 134 6.81 -12.17 14.59
CA PHE A 134 5.42 -11.78 14.77
C PHE A 134 4.51 -13.00 14.86
N ALA A 135 4.68 -13.97 13.95
CA ALA A 135 3.92 -15.21 14.01
C ALA A 135 4.16 -15.97 15.33
N ALA A 136 5.42 -16.02 15.81
CA ALA A 136 5.78 -16.71 17.05
C ALA A 136 5.10 -16.13 18.30
N GLN A 137 4.81 -14.82 18.33
CA GLN A 137 4.11 -14.17 19.45
C GLN A 137 2.65 -14.62 19.62
N TYR A 138 2.06 -15.20 18.58
CA TYR A 138 0.69 -15.73 18.60
C TYR A 138 0.71 -17.24 18.35
N PRO A 139 0.99 -18.06 19.38
CA PRO A 139 1.03 -19.51 19.22
C PRO A 139 -0.38 -20.07 18.96
N GLY A 140 -0.46 -21.01 18.02
CA GLY A 140 -1.71 -21.69 17.64
C GLY A 140 -2.39 -21.14 16.38
N GLY A 141 -3.43 -21.84 15.93
CA GLY A 141 -4.20 -21.49 14.74
C GLY A 141 -3.49 -21.81 13.42
N THR A 142 -4.20 -21.52 12.32
CA THR A 142 -3.73 -21.68 10.94
C THR A 142 -3.27 -20.33 10.40
N ILE A 143 -2.08 -20.27 9.80
CA ILE A 143 -1.62 -19.07 9.08
C ILE A 143 -2.09 -19.14 7.64
N ILE A 144 -2.64 -18.04 7.12
CA ILE A 144 -3.01 -17.90 5.72
C ILE A 144 -2.13 -16.79 5.13
N LEU A 145 -1.27 -17.14 4.18
CA LEU A 145 -0.40 -16.18 3.49
C LEU A 145 -1.12 -15.66 2.24
N THR A 146 -1.35 -14.35 2.18
CA THR A 146 -2.16 -13.71 1.12
C THR A 146 -1.29 -12.87 0.18
N HIS A 147 -0.99 -11.62 0.53
CA HIS A 147 -0.28 -10.69 -0.34
C HIS A 147 1.22 -11.04 -0.45
N GLY A 148 1.77 -10.93 -1.66
CA GLY A 148 3.19 -11.14 -1.93
C GLY A 148 3.43 -11.92 -3.21
N GLU A 149 4.64 -11.82 -3.72
CA GLU A 149 5.09 -12.61 -4.87
C GLU A 149 5.00 -14.12 -4.55
N PRO A 150 4.58 -14.98 -5.51
CA PRO A 150 4.43 -16.40 -5.28
C PRO A 150 5.67 -17.06 -4.65
N ALA A 151 6.86 -16.80 -5.19
CA ALA A 151 8.11 -17.39 -4.68
C ALA A 151 8.38 -17.00 -3.22
N ALA A 152 8.22 -15.72 -2.88
CA ALA A 152 8.41 -15.22 -1.52
C ALA A 152 7.37 -15.80 -0.54
N ARG A 153 6.11 -15.93 -0.96
CA ARG A 153 5.04 -16.54 -0.15
C ARG A 153 5.31 -18.01 0.12
N HIS A 154 5.74 -18.76 -0.89
CA HIS A 154 6.11 -20.18 -0.74
C HIS A 154 7.27 -20.34 0.25
N ALA A 155 8.35 -19.58 0.08
CA ALA A 155 9.51 -19.63 0.97
C ALA A 155 9.16 -19.26 2.43
N LEU A 156 8.31 -18.26 2.64
CA LEU A 156 7.81 -17.91 3.99
C LEU A 156 6.90 -19.01 4.54
N GLY A 157 6.05 -19.59 3.70
CA GLY A 157 5.16 -20.68 4.07
C GLY A 157 5.93 -21.91 4.57
N ASP A 158 6.99 -22.28 3.86
CA ASP A 158 7.85 -23.40 4.24
C ASP A 158 8.58 -23.15 5.57
N ALA A 159 9.01 -21.91 5.81
CA ALA A 159 9.59 -21.50 7.08
C ALA A 159 8.62 -21.60 8.26
N LEU A 160 7.32 -21.41 8.02
CA LEU A 160 6.27 -21.42 9.04
C LEU A 160 5.66 -22.81 9.29
N ARG A 161 5.67 -23.69 8.28
CA ARG A 161 5.05 -25.04 8.33
C ARG A 161 5.58 -25.93 9.44
N GLY A 162 6.81 -25.70 9.92
CA GLY A 162 7.37 -26.44 11.07
C GLY A 162 6.72 -26.11 12.42
N SER A 163 5.97 -25.00 12.52
CA SER A 163 5.40 -24.51 13.79
C SER A 163 3.87 -24.61 13.88
N ARG A 164 3.16 -24.58 12.73
CA ARG A 164 1.69 -24.68 12.64
C ARG A 164 1.22 -24.85 11.18
N PRO A 165 -0.07 -25.18 10.94
CA PRO A 165 -0.62 -25.25 9.59
C PRO A 165 -0.50 -23.91 8.84
N VAL A 166 -0.07 -23.96 7.58
CA VAL A 166 0.04 -22.79 6.70
C VAL A 166 -0.68 -23.04 5.39
N LYS A 167 -1.60 -22.15 5.02
CA LYS A 167 -2.37 -22.17 3.77
C LYS A 167 -1.91 -21.04 2.85
N LEU A 168 -1.72 -21.35 1.57
CA LEU A 168 -1.30 -20.39 0.53
C LEU A 168 -2.39 -20.34 -0.56
N PRO A 169 -3.52 -19.69 -0.31
CA PRO A 169 -4.61 -19.65 -1.28
C PRO A 169 -4.23 -18.83 -2.52
N VAL A 170 -4.75 -19.24 -3.67
CA VAL A 170 -4.76 -18.39 -4.86
C VAL A 170 -5.96 -17.44 -4.85
N ASN A 171 -5.92 -16.40 -5.67
CA ASN A 171 -7.03 -15.45 -5.77
C ASN A 171 -8.34 -16.18 -6.14
N GLY A 172 -9.40 -15.93 -5.39
CA GLY A 172 -10.70 -16.59 -5.56
C GLY A 172 -10.83 -17.96 -4.91
N GLN A 173 -9.79 -18.49 -4.25
CA GLN A 173 -9.86 -19.77 -3.54
C GLN A 173 -10.50 -19.61 -2.16
N TRP A 174 -11.47 -20.48 -1.87
CA TRP A 174 -12.07 -20.63 -0.54
C TRP A 174 -11.16 -21.42 0.40
N VAL A 175 -11.10 -21.00 1.67
CA VAL A 175 -10.27 -21.63 2.70
C VAL A 175 -11.09 -21.91 3.94
N ASP A 176 -11.25 -23.19 4.28
CA ASP A 176 -11.91 -23.59 5.51
C ASP A 176 -11.01 -23.32 6.73
N LEU A 177 -11.57 -22.64 7.73
CA LEU A 177 -10.86 -22.26 8.96
C LEU A 177 -10.99 -23.30 10.09
N LEU A 178 -11.94 -24.24 9.95
CA LEU A 178 -12.30 -25.23 10.96
C LEU A 178 -11.97 -26.64 10.50
N GLU A 179 -10.69 -26.95 10.34
CA GLU A 179 -10.26 -28.33 10.08
C GLU A 179 -9.88 -29.00 11.42
N GLY A 180 -10.64 -30.04 11.81
CA GLY A 180 -10.25 -30.97 12.88
C GLY A 180 -11.14 -31.08 14.12
N ARG A 181 -12.27 -30.38 14.20
CA ARG A 181 -13.21 -30.50 15.35
C ARG A 181 -14.60 -30.94 14.90
N ARG A 182 -14.76 -32.22 14.55
CA ARG A 182 -16.09 -32.85 14.70
C ARG A 182 -16.41 -32.90 16.19
N GLY A 183 -17.18 -31.92 16.68
CA GLY A 183 -17.81 -31.94 18.01
C GLY A 183 -17.18 -31.11 19.13
N ALA A 184 -16.08 -30.37 18.91
CA ALA A 184 -15.54 -29.53 19.99
C ALA A 184 -16.08 -28.10 19.92
N LYS A 185 -16.82 -27.71 20.97
CA LYS A 185 -17.32 -26.35 21.19
C LYS A 185 -16.17 -25.33 21.05
N PRO A 186 -16.40 -24.18 20.40
CA PRO A 186 -15.37 -23.15 20.26
C PRO A 186 -14.98 -22.63 21.64
N ALA A 187 -13.72 -22.80 22.02
CA ALA A 187 -13.20 -22.42 23.34
C ALA A 187 -12.76 -20.95 23.43
N PHE A 188 -13.05 -20.14 22.41
CA PHE A 188 -12.79 -18.70 22.41
C PHE A 188 -13.96 -17.96 21.80
N MET A 189 -15.09 -17.94 22.50
CA MET A 189 -15.97 -16.78 22.45
C MET A 189 -15.63 -15.93 23.66
N ILE A 190 -14.73 -14.96 23.48
CA ILE A 190 -14.83 -13.73 24.25
C ILE A 190 -16.15 -13.13 23.76
N THR A 191 -17.23 -13.31 24.53
CA THR A 191 -18.48 -12.61 24.29
C THR A 191 -18.15 -11.11 24.32
N PRO A 192 -18.23 -10.38 23.20
CA PRO A 192 -18.01 -8.95 23.27
C PRO A 192 -19.16 -8.40 24.11
N LYS A 193 -18.86 -7.80 25.27
CA LYS A 193 -19.83 -6.90 25.91
C LYS A 193 -20.16 -5.83 24.88
N THR A 194 -21.40 -5.81 24.44
CA THR A 194 -21.91 -4.86 23.44
C THR A 194 -21.84 -3.45 24.00
N HIS A 195 -20.70 -2.79 23.87
CA HIS A 195 -20.64 -1.34 24.00
C HIS A 195 -21.15 -0.76 22.69
N ARG A 196 -22.29 -0.06 22.76
CA ARG A 196 -22.79 0.77 21.66
C ARG A 196 -21.76 1.86 21.39
N LEU A 197 -20.94 1.65 20.37
CA LEU A 197 -19.98 2.66 19.90
C LEU A 197 -20.77 3.78 19.21
N GLU A 198 -20.66 4.99 19.75
CA GLU A 198 -21.19 6.18 19.07
C GLU A 198 -20.34 6.51 17.86
N THR A 199 -20.99 6.59 16.70
CA THR A 199 -20.35 6.87 15.42
C THR A 199 -19.99 8.35 15.31
N SER A 200 -18.70 8.68 15.38
CA SER A 200 -18.20 9.97 14.90
C SER A 200 -18.25 9.99 13.36
N LYS A 201 -19.10 10.84 12.79
CA LYS A 201 -19.31 10.99 11.34
C LYS A 201 -18.03 11.44 10.63
N VAL A 202 -17.46 10.54 9.82
CA VAL A 202 -16.54 10.89 8.72
C VAL A 202 -17.16 10.37 7.42
N ARG A 203 -17.35 11.26 6.45
CA ARG A 203 -17.97 10.97 5.14
C ARG A 203 -17.11 9.96 4.36
N TYR A 204 -17.46 8.69 4.46
CA TYR A 204 -17.26 7.74 3.38
C TYR A 204 -18.63 7.36 2.81
N ARG A 205 -18.71 7.21 1.48
CA ARG A 205 -19.92 6.82 0.75
C ARG A 205 -20.48 5.55 1.39
N LYS A 206 -21.71 5.62 1.94
CA LYS A 206 -22.42 4.43 2.40
C LYS A 206 -22.67 3.56 1.17
N LEU A 207 -22.07 2.38 1.15
CA LEU A 207 -22.43 1.31 0.22
C LEU A 207 -23.23 0.31 1.06
N GLU A 208 -24.48 0.09 0.67
CA GLU A 208 -25.27 -1.01 1.22
C GLU A 208 -24.70 -2.31 0.69
N VAL A 209 -24.53 -3.27 1.59
CA VAL A 209 -23.97 -4.58 1.31
C VAL A 209 -24.95 -5.58 1.86
N ASP A 210 -25.45 -6.46 1.00
CA ASP A 210 -26.35 -7.51 1.43
C ASP A 210 -25.55 -8.59 2.15
N VAL A 211 -25.99 -8.88 3.38
CA VAL A 211 -25.39 -9.89 4.24
C VAL A 211 -26.45 -10.93 4.54
N THR A 212 -26.28 -12.12 3.98
CA THR A 212 -27.19 -13.25 4.19
C THR A 212 -26.52 -14.27 5.10
N LEU A 213 -27.24 -14.72 6.12
CA LEU A 213 -26.80 -15.79 7.01
C LEU A 213 -27.46 -17.08 6.55
N GLU A 214 -26.67 -18.05 6.13
CA GLU A 214 -27.19 -19.37 5.73
C GLU A 214 -27.35 -20.28 6.95
N ASP A 215 -28.22 -21.28 6.82
CA ASP A 215 -28.67 -22.16 7.91
C ASP A 215 -27.54 -23.00 8.54
N ASP A 216 -26.38 -23.09 7.91
CA ASP A 216 -25.17 -23.73 8.44
C ASP A 216 -24.22 -22.77 9.17
N GLY A 217 -24.65 -21.52 9.39
CA GLY A 217 -23.92 -20.48 10.12
C GLY A 217 -22.92 -19.70 9.27
N ARG A 218 -22.96 -19.83 7.95
CA ARG A 218 -22.14 -19.01 7.03
C ARG A 218 -22.73 -17.63 6.84
N ILE A 219 -21.85 -16.63 6.71
CA ILE A 219 -22.23 -15.25 6.39
C ILE A 219 -21.73 -14.96 4.98
N VAL A 220 -22.65 -14.76 4.05
CA VAL A 220 -22.37 -14.35 2.67
C VAL A 220 -22.51 -12.85 2.59
N ILE A 221 -21.43 -12.17 2.19
CA ILE A 221 -21.39 -10.71 2.01
C ILE A 221 -21.24 -10.44 0.51
N ILE A 222 -22.28 -9.91 -0.12
CA ILE A 222 -22.26 -9.59 -1.55
C ILE A 222 -22.00 -8.08 -1.70
N PRO A 223 -20.79 -7.66 -2.11
CA PRO A 223 -20.50 -6.25 -2.34
C PRO A 223 -21.28 -5.73 -3.57
N PRO A 224 -21.77 -4.48 -3.54
CA PRO A 224 -22.45 -3.86 -4.68
C PRO A 224 -21.54 -3.77 -5.91
N GLU A 225 -22.16 -3.78 -7.10
CA GLU A 225 -21.47 -3.91 -8.39
C GLU A 225 -20.39 -2.83 -8.64
N ASP A 226 -20.57 -1.64 -8.05
CA ASP A 226 -19.66 -0.49 -8.17
C ASP A 226 -18.44 -0.53 -7.22
N SER A 227 -18.17 -1.66 -6.56
CA SER A 227 -17.05 -1.77 -5.61
C SER A 227 -15.69 -1.78 -6.34
N PRO A 228 -14.74 -0.89 -5.99
CA PRO A 228 -13.42 -0.82 -6.62
C PRO A 228 -12.53 -2.04 -6.36
N ASN A 229 -12.96 -2.96 -5.49
CA ASN A 229 -12.29 -4.23 -5.19
C ASN A 229 -12.93 -5.44 -5.90
N ARG A 230 -13.80 -5.21 -6.89
CA ARG A 230 -14.33 -6.29 -7.73
C ARG A 230 -13.23 -6.76 -8.70
N CYS A 231 -12.47 -7.77 -8.29
CA CYS A 231 -11.56 -8.47 -9.19
C CYS A 231 -12.42 -9.21 -10.24
N GLY A 232 -12.44 -8.68 -11.47
CA GLY A 232 -13.22 -9.23 -12.57
C GLY A 232 -12.73 -10.62 -12.96
N ILE A 233 -13.63 -11.60 -12.90
CA ILE A 233 -13.54 -12.80 -13.74
C ILE A 233 -14.54 -12.57 -14.85
N THR A 234 -14.04 -12.14 -16.00
CA THR A 234 -14.79 -12.11 -17.25
C THR A 234 -15.07 -13.54 -17.72
N SER A 235 -16.26 -13.70 -18.27
CA SER A 235 -16.86 -14.93 -18.79
C SER A 235 -16.00 -15.71 -19.79
N CYS A 236 -15.86 -17.02 -19.59
CA CYS A 236 -15.74 -17.96 -20.70
C CYS A 236 -17.10 -18.67 -20.87
N GLN A 237 -17.77 -18.37 -21.99
CA GLN A 237 -19.00 -19.03 -22.41
C GLN A 237 -18.71 -20.52 -22.69
N GLY A 238 -19.29 -21.40 -21.89
CA GLY A 238 -19.49 -22.81 -22.23
C GLY A 238 -20.95 -23.01 -22.64
N GLY A 239 -21.23 -22.92 -23.93
CA GLY A 239 -22.55 -23.26 -24.46
C GLY A 239 -22.78 -24.77 -24.44
N THR A 240 -23.80 -25.22 -23.72
CA THR A 240 -24.46 -26.50 -23.97
C THR A 240 -25.96 -26.27 -24.01
N ARG A 241 -26.51 -26.22 -25.23
CA ARG A 241 -27.93 -26.43 -25.49
C ARG A 241 -28.23 -27.93 -25.30
N SER A 242 -29.26 -28.25 -24.52
CA SER A 242 -30.13 -29.39 -24.84
C SER A 242 -31.49 -29.25 -24.16
N ARG A 243 -32.51 -29.06 -25.02
CA ARG A 243 -33.96 -29.30 -24.89
C ARG A 243 -34.70 -28.78 -23.68
#